data_AF-A0AAW2RM18-F1
#
_entry.id   AF-A0AAW2RM18-F1
#
_cell.length_a   1.000
_cell.length_b   1.000
_cell.length_c   1.000
_cell.angle_alpha   90.00
_cell.angle_beta   90.00
_cell.angle_gamma   90.00
#
_symmetry.space_group_name_H-M   'P 1'
#
loop_
_entity.id
_entity.type
_entity.pdbx_description
1 polymer ?
#
loop_
_entity_poly.entity_id
_entity_poly.type
_entity_poly.pdbx_seq_one_letter_code
_entity_poly.pdbx_strand_id
1 'polypeptide(L)'
;MVQRLTYRARHSYATKSNQHRVVKTPGGKLVYQSTKKRASGPKCPVTGKRIQGIPHLRPAQYKRSRLPRNRRTVNRAYGGVLSGSAVRERTKNREEGPEDPEGKGKTSFQELNSSEY
;
A
#
# COMPACT_ATOMS: atom_id res chain seq x y z
N MET A 1 -35.85 -17.71 -22.60
CA MET A 1 -34.73 -18.37 -21.87
C MET A 1 -33.53 -17.43 -21.84
N VAL A 2 -32.82 -17.32 -20.70
CA VAL A 2 -31.62 -16.45 -20.56
C VAL A 2 -30.39 -17.11 -21.19
N GLN A 3 -29.48 -16.32 -21.77
CA GLN A 3 -28.23 -16.84 -22.35
C GLN A 3 -27.33 -17.48 -21.28
N ARG A 4 -27.01 -18.75 -21.45
CA ARG A 4 -26.08 -19.51 -20.56
C ARG A 4 -24.62 -19.22 -20.91
N LEU A 5 -23.74 -19.37 -19.92
CA LEU A 5 -22.31 -19.06 -20.02
C LEU A 5 -21.45 -20.29 -19.72
N THR A 6 -20.37 -20.44 -20.49
CA THR A 6 -19.36 -21.49 -20.31
C THR A 6 -18.00 -20.89 -20.04
N TYR A 7 -17.18 -21.56 -19.22
CA TYR A 7 -15.81 -21.13 -18.97
C TYR A 7 -15.00 -21.15 -20.28
N ARG A 8 -14.20 -20.11 -20.50
CA ARG A 8 -13.35 -19.98 -21.69
C ARG A 8 -11.98 -20.65 -21.55
N ALA A 9 -11.53 -20.83 -20.31
CA ALA A 9 -10.30 -21.54 -20.00
C ALA A 9 -10.58 -23.03 -19.83
N ARG A 10 -9.56 -23.88 -20.05
CA ARG A 10 -9.68 -25.35 -19.84
C ARG A 10 -9.96 -25.74 -18.39
N HIS A 11 -9.71 -24.85 -17.44
CA HIS A 11 -9.95 -25.11 -16.02
C HIS A 11 -11.44 -24.94 -15.69
N SER A 12 -12.11 -26.05 -15.35
CA SER A 12 -13.55 -26.12 -15.10
C SER A 12 -13.97 -25.76 -13.67
N TYR A 13 -13.06 -25.81 -12.69
CA TYR A 13 -13.43 -25.58 -11.29
C TYR A 13 -13.55 -24.09 -10.91
N ALA A 14 -14.47 -23.80 -9.98
CA ALA A 14 -14.72 -22.47 -9.43
C ALA A 14 -13.72 -22.12 -8.32
N THR A 15 -12.46 -21.85 -8.69
CA THR A 15 -11.41 -21.49 -7.73
C THR A 15 -11.26 -19.97 -7.58
N LYS A 16 -10.64 -19.52 -6.48
CA LYS A 16 -10.36 -18.09 -6.23
C LYS A 16 -9.56 -17.41 -7.34
N SER A 17 -8.77 -18.15 -8.12
CA SER A 17 -8.01 -17.64 -9.28
C SER A 17 -8.80 -17.62 -10.57
N ASN A 18 -9.82 -18.46 -10.69
CA ASN A 18 -10.66 -18.60 -11.87
C ASN A 18 -11.98 -17.83 -11.70
N GLN A 19 -11.89 -16.59 -11.21
CA GLN A 19 -13.05 -15.71 -11.08
C GLN A 19 -13.30 -15.00 -12.40
N HIS A 20 -14.57 -14.88 -12.79
CA HIS A 20 -14.98 -14.27 -14.05
C HIS A 20 -16.00 -13.15 -13.83
N ARG A 21 -15.98 -12.16 -14.73
CA ARG A 21 -17.02 -11.15 -14.87
C ARG A 21 -17.84 -11.47 -16.12
N VAL A 22 -19.15 -11.42 -16.01
CA VAL A 22 -20.05 -11.47 -17.17
C VAL A 22 -20.01 -10.11 -17.86
N VAL A 23 -19.66 -10.10 -19.14
CA VAL A 23 -19.59 -8.88 -19.95
C VAL A 23 -20.44 -9.07 -21.20
N LYS A 24 -21.26 -8.07 -21.53
CA LYS A 24 -21.98 -8.00 -22.80
C LYS A 24 -21.01 -7.52 -23.87
N THR A 25 -20.78 -8.34 -24.88
CA THR A 25 -19.92 -7.99 -26.01
C THR A 25 -20.66 -7.07 -26.99
N PRO A 26 -19.95 -6.33 -27.85
CA PRO A 26 -20.59 -5.50 -28.88
C PRO A 26 -21.56 -6.28 -29.78
N GLY A 27 -21.30 -7.58 -30.03
CA GLY A 27 -22.20 -8.47 -30.75
C GLY A 27 -23.42 -8.95 -29.96
N GLY A 28 -23.75 -8.31 -28.83
CA GLY A 28 -24.93 -8.59 -28.03
C GLY A 28 -24.89 -9.84 -27.15
N LYS A 29 -23.80 -10.62 -27.22
CA LYS A 29 -23.65 -11.90 -26.49
C LYS A 29 -23.07 -11.67 -25.09
N LEU A 30 -23.59 -12.36 -24.08
CA LEU A 30 -22.97 -12.45 -22.76
C LEU A 30 -21.80 -13.44 -22.80
N VAL A 31 -20.64 -13.04 -22.26
CA VAL A 31 -19.42 -13.85 -22.24
C VAL A 31 -18.67 -13.68 -20.91
N TYR A 32 -18.05 -14.75 -20.41
CA TYR A 32 -17.12 -14.65 -19.27
C TYR A 32 -15.79 -14.02 -19.68
N GLN A 33 -15.35 -13.01 -18.93
CA GLN A 33 -13.99 -12.50 -18.98
C GLN A 33 -13.26 -12.84 -17.67
N SER A 34 -12.04 -13.38 -17.79
CA SER A 34 -11.23 -13.72 -16.62
C SER A 34 -10.79 -12.48 -15.86
N THR A 35 -11.07 -12.45 -14.57
CA THR A 35 -10.66 -11.38 -13.67
C THR A 35 -9.46 -11.81 -12.84
N LYS A 36 -8.52 -10.90 -12.63
CA LYS A 36 -7.37 -11.15 -11.76
C LYS A 36 -7.80 -10.94 -10.31
N LYS A 37 -7.22 -11.69 -9.37
CA LYS A 37 -7.47 -11.50 -7.93
C LYS A 37 -7.16 -10.06 -7.53
N ARG A 38 -8.08 -9.45 -6.75
CA ARG A 38 -7.86 -8.15 -6.10
C ARG A 38 -6.69 -8.28 -5.13
N ALA A 39 -5.75 -7.34 -5.20
CA ALA A 39 -4.60 -7.31 -4.31
C ALA A 39 -4.87 -6.37 -3.13
N SER A 40 -4.34 -6.72 -1.96
CA SER A 40 -4.13 -5.75 -0.88
C SER A 40 -3.03 -4.78 -1.29
N GLY A 41 -3.23 -3.50 -0.99
CA GLY A 41 -2.19 -2.48 -1.17
C GLY A 41 -1.16 -2.50 -0.04
N PRO A 42 -0.07 -1.72 -0.19
CA PRO A 42 0.93 -1.51 0.85
C PRO A 42 0.31 -0.88 2.10
N LYS A 43 0.60 -1.48 3.25
CA LYS A 43 0.14 -1.02 4.57
C LYS A 43 1.33 -0.64 5.42
N CYS A 44 1.11 0.32 6.31
CA CYS A 44 2.08 0.64 7.35
C CYS A 44 2.11 -0.49 8.40
N PRO A 45 3.30 -0.99 8.79
CA PRO A 45 3.42 -2.05 9.79
C PRO A 45 2.99 -1.60 11.19
N VAL A 46 3.20 -0.33 11.54
CA VAL A 46 2.86 0.23 12.87
C VAL A 46 1.36 0.52 12.97
N THR A 47 0.83 1.32 12.03
CA THR A 47 -0.57 1.76 12.12
C THR A 47 -1.57 0.81 11.45
N GLY A 48 -1.12 -0.16 10.64
CA GLY A 48 -1.98 -1.02 9.81
C GLY A 48 -2.73 -0.30 8.67
N LYS A 49 -2.69 1.03 8.64
CA LYS A 49 -3.33 1.89 7.63
C LYS A 49 -2.66 1.76 6.26
N ARG A 50 -3.43 1.93 5.20
CA ARG A 50 -2.92 1.98 3.81
C ARG A 50 -1.98 3.17 3.62
N ILE A 51 -0.95 2.99 2.79
CA ILE A 51 -0.05 4.08 2.43
C ILE A 51 -0.73 4.95 1.36
N GLN A 52 -1.05 6.18 1.72
CA GLN A 52 -1.66 7.14 0.81
C GLN A 52 -0.69 7.53 -0.31
N GLY A 53 -1.21 7.69 -1.53
CA GLY A 53 -0.43 8.05 -2.71
C GLY A 53 0.14 6.86 -3.51
N ILE A 54 0.04 5.62 -2.99
CA ILE A 54 0.51 4.42 -3.69
C ILE A 54 -0.70 3.56 -4.14
N PRO A 55 -0.81 3.20 -5.44
CA PRO A 55 -1.98 2.52 -5.99
C PRO A 55 -2.04 1.04 -5.58
N HIS A 56 -3.21 0.52 -5.24
CA HIS A 56 -3.36 -0.89 -4.83
C HIS A 56 -3.37 -1.82 -6.06
N LEU A 57 -2.22 -2.39 -6.40
CA LEU A 57 -2.03 -3.24 -7.57
C LEU A 57 -1.45 -4.61 -7.19
N ARG A 58 -1.52 -5.58 -8.12
CA ARG A 58 -0.82 -6.86 -7.94
C ARG A 58 0.71 -6.64 -8.00
N PRO A 59 1.53 -7.47 -7.32
CA PRO A 59 2.99 -7.32 -7.34
C PRO A 59 3.60 -7.24 -8.76
N ALA A 60 3.07 -8.02 -9.70
CA ALA A 60 3.52 -7.99 -11.10
C ALA A 60 3.23 -6.67 -11.85
N GLN A 61 2.33 -5.82 -11.34
CA GLN A 61 2.02 -4.50 -11.92
C GLN A 61 2.91 -3.39 -11.35
N TYR A 62 3.54 -3.60 -10.20
CA TYR A 62 4.52 -2.67 -9.61
C TYR A 62 5.90 -2.69 -10.30
N LYS A 63 6.10 -3.60 -11.27
CA LYS A 63 7.32 -3.66 -12.05
C LYS A 63 7.61 -2.34 -12.76
N ARG A 64 8.89 -1.96 -12.84
CA ARG A 64 9.37 -0.70 -13.44
C ARG A 64 8.90 -0.49 -14.89
N SER A 65 8.68 -1.57 -15.64
CA SER A 65 8.18 -1.51 -17.02
C SER A 65 6.71 -1.14 -17.16
N ARG A 66 5.91 -1.27 -16.10
CA ARG A 66 4.45 -1.02 -16.13
C ARG A 66 4.04 0.22 -15.36
N LEU A 67 4.81 0.60 -14.34
CA LEU A 67 4.47 1.72 -13.47
C LEU A 67 5.70 2.63 -13.24
N PRO A 68 5.60 3.94 -13.49
CA PRO A 68 6.69 4.88 -13.27
C PRO A 68 7.05 5.01 -11.79
N ARG A 69 8.21 5.61 -11.48
CA ARG A 69 8.73 5.73 -10.10
C ARG A 69 7.81 6.58 -9.22
N ASN A 70 7.36 7.73 -9.70
CA ASN A 70 6.49 8.66 -8.96
C ASN A 70 5.18 8.03 -8.45
N ARG A 71 4.65 7.02 -9.14
CA ARG A 71 3.46 6.27 -8.70
C ARG A 71 3.76 5.15 -7.70
N ARG A 72 5.03 4.80 -7.48
CA ARG A 72 5.46 3.73 -6.58
C ARG A 72 5.99 4.26 -5.25
N THR A 73 6.33 5.54 -5.19
CA THR A 73 6.98 6.18 -4.05
C THR A 73 6.27 7.46 -3.67
N VAL A 74 6.36 7.85 -2.40
CA VAL A 74 5.98 9.19 -1.95
C VAL A 74 7.23 9.96 -1.52
N ASN A 75 7.31 11.24 -1.86
CA ASN A 75 8.46 12.11 -1.59
C ASN A 75 8.50 12.57 -0.11
N ARG A 76 8.60 11.61 0.81
CA ARG A 76 8.85 11.84 2.24
C ARG A 76 9.72 10.71 2.79
N ALA A 77 10.31 10.91 3.97
CA ALA A 77 11.01 9.84 4.68
C ALA A 77 10.07 8.62 4.86
N TYR A 78 10.59 7.42 4.54
CA TYR A 78 9.85 6.15 4.60
C TYR A 78 8.53 6.13 3.79
N GLY A 79 8.42 6.91 2.72
CA GLY A 79 7.16 7.13 1.98
C GLY A 79 6.45 5.90 1.42
N GLY A 80 7.15 4.78 1.24
CA GLY A 80 6.59 3.50 0.80
C GLY A 80 6.42 2.44 1.88
N VAL A 81 6.76 2.74 3.13
CA VAL A 81 6.75 1.79 4.25
C VAL A 81 5.90 2.29 5.41
N LEU A 82 6.05 3.56 5.80
CA LEU A 82 5.35 4.14 6.94
C LEU A 82 4.24 5.10 6.50
N SER A 83 3.18 5.18 7.31
CA SER A 83 2.13 6.18 7.18
C SER A 83 2.68 7.57 7.54
N GLY A 84 2.05 8.65 7.06
CA GLY A 84 2.49 10.01 7.39
C GLY A 84 2.46 10.29 8.90
N SER A 85 1.50 9.73 9.63
CA SER A 85 1.41 9.85 11.08
C SER A 85 2.55 9.13 11.79
N ALA A 86 2.86 7.88 11.38
CA ALA A 86 3.94 7.11 11.99
C ALA A 86 5.32 7.74 11.74
N VAL A 87 5.51 8.42 10.60
CA VAL A 87 6.74 9.18 10.34
C VAL A 87 6.87 10.35 11.31
N ARG A 88 5.80 11.10 11.55
CA ARG A 88 5.81 12.25 12.49
C ARG A 88 6.10 11.81 13.92
N GLU A 89 5.43 10.76 14.38
CA GLU A 89 5.65 10.18 15.71
C GLU A 89 7.10 9.72 15.88
N ARG A 90 7.65 9.06 14.86
CA ARG A 90 9.06 8.64 14.86
C ARG A 90 10.04 9.81 14.91
N THR A 91 9.75 10.92 14.23
CA THR A 91 10.58 12.13 14.31
C THR A 91 10.54 12.72 15.72
N LYS A 92 9.35 12.85 16.32
CA LYS A 92 9.21 13.35 17.71
C LYS A 92 9.95 12.49 18.73
N ASN A 93 9.74 11.17 18.70
CA ASN A 93 10.40 10.25 19.64
C ASN A 93 11.93 10.22 19.47
N ARG A 94 12.45 10.64 18.31
CA ARG A 94 13.88 10.79 18.09
C ARG A 94 14.42 12.08 18.71
N GLU A 95 13.63 13.14 18.73
CA GLU A 95 14.00 14.43 19.31
C GLU A 95 13.88 14.43 20.84
N GLU A 96 12.91 13.71 21.40
CA GLU A 96 12.62 13.75 22.84
C GLU A 96 13.49 12.84 23.71
N GLY A 97 14.34 11.98 23.13
CA GLY A 97 15.14 11.00 23.88
C GLY A 97 14.29 9.98 24.65
N PRO A 98 14.87 8.88 25.18
CA PRO A 98 14.17 8.10 26.19
C PRO A 98 13.97 8.99 27.42
N GLU A 99 12.73 9.13 27.89
CA GLU A 99 12.50 9.71 29.21
C GLU A 99 13.13 8.77 30.24
N ASP A 100 14.12 9.26 30.99
CA ASP A 100 14.67 8.54 32.13
C ASP A 100 13.51 8.24 33.10
N PRO A 101 13.41 7.01 33.64
CA PRO A 101 12.32 6.63 34.55
C PRO A 101 12.32 7.43 35.86
N GLU A 102 13.36 8.21 36.12
CA GLU A 102 13.47 9.17 37.21
C GLU A 102 13.28 10.58 36.64
N GLY A 103 12.08 11.16 36.80
CA GLY A 103 11.66 12.43 36.20
C GLY A 103 12.53 13.64 36.53
N LYS A 104 13.70 13.75 35.91
CA LYS A 104 14.56 14.93 35.84
C LYS A 104 14.47 15.47 34.41
N GLY A 105 14.16 16.76 34.29
CA GLY A 105 13.72 17.39 33.05
C GLY A 105 14.65 17.16 31.86
N LYS A 106 14.03 17.02 30.68
CA LYS A 106 14.69 16.90 29.37
C LYS A 106 15.61 18.10 29.15
N THR A 107 16.92 17.90 29.12
CA THR A 107 17.85 18.87 28.52
C THR A 107 17.68 18.80 27.01
N SER A 108 17.38 19.95 26.40
CA SER A 108 17.19 20.01 24.96
C SER A 108 18.54 19.86 24.25
N PHE A 109 18.58 19.16 23.11
CA PHE A 109 19.79 19.05 22.28
C PHE A 109 20.30 20.42 21.78
N GLN A 110 19.46 21.46 21.86
CA GLN A 110 19.82 22.84 21.50
C GLN A 110 20.65 23.55 22.59
N GLU A 111 20.51 23.16 23.87
CA GLU A 111 21.27 23.75 24.98
C GLU A 111 22.74 23.31 24.99
N LEU A 112 23.05 22.14 24.45
CA LEU A 112 24.43 21.63 24.39
C LEU A 112 25.29 22.32 23.32
N ASN A 113 24.70 22.85 22.25
CA ASN A 113 25.43 23.55 21.18
C ASN A 113 25.58 25.06 21.41
N SER A 114 24.96 25.60 22.46
CA SER A 114 25.05 27.03 22.82
C SER A 114 26.11 27.31 23.88
N SER A 115 26.74 26.26 24.42
CA SER A 115 27.81 26.34 25.43
C SER A 115 29.22 26.31 24.84
N GLU A 116 29.36 26.23 23.51
CA GLU A 116 30.64 26.16 22.80
C GLU A 116 30.99 27.44 22.01
N TYR A 117 30.44 28.59 22.38
CA TYR A 117 30.92 29.92 21.95
C TYR A 117 30.96 30.92 23.11
#